data_AF-A0A7S3YAB2-F1
#
_entry.id   AF-A0A7S3YAB2-F1
#
_cell.length_a   1.000
_cell.length_b   1.000
_cell.length_c   1.000
_cell.angle_alpha   90.00
_cell.angle_beta   90.00
_cell.angle_gamma   90.00
#
_symmetry.space_group_name_H-M   'P 1'
#
loop_
_entity.id
_entity.type
_entity.pdbx_description
1 polymer ?
#
loop_
_entity_poly.entity_id
_entity_poly.type
_entity_poly.pdbx_seq_one_letter_code
_entity_poly.pdbx_strand_id
1 'polypeptide(L)'
;MAFNAPRGVRPQDMFMKRREQEAQRENFTAATQQVAHLQRLAKWEARTDSVINNRLQKERLRELTEANEQELLGRRRRLADLYNSEMEQWTREVLENVESPEDRKRRMRERALALQAAREEKRQAFVQDAYDRRWRDACDDARALDSQALLDFVAQERLSQLSEKGRRKADEKELDEQYMAGVMGHVAALELKERGVQEALRQANAKMVADLDDQVAKNAERRSALAAARARGDQEEIARWRAELEREEARERAKRAELVAAGAAVREFNQAKAAERGRAKELERGRDLLLLEHAQRMEARGQAEEERKRAEEKRVMREYHAYLQEQMVKEAEDESAIEAHRLREENRIWDQREADLRAQADARARLMGQVKAGREEQVYLKGLAAEEERKRDQEEAMRAKIEFELMEQEAAAKQAGRRQQLADNAQRLKAQIDGNAHQRRLEEQEKYLSAKQMEMMERKHQQRLKEQAGVVETYKPLKHTQWYT
;
A
#
# COMPACT_ATOMS: atom_id res chain seq x y z
N MET A 1 60.14 -196.97 -67.56
CA MET A 1 61.30 -196.31 -68.19
C MET A 1 60.93 -194.88 -68.56
N ALA A 2 61.92 -193.99 -68.51
CA ALA A 2 61.94 -192.59 -69.00
C ALA A 2 61.23 -191.52 -68.15
N PHE A 3 62.04 -190.77 -67.40
CA PHE A 3 61.78 -189.43 -66.92
C PHE A 3 61.68 -188.43 -68.09
N ASN A 4 60.73 -187.50 -68.05
CA ASN A 4 60.76 -186.27 -68.85
C ASN A 4 60.11 -185.11 -68.05
N ALA A 5 60.88 -184.03 -67.84
CA ALA A 5 60.57 -182.92 -66.94
C ALA A 5 59.68 -181.81 -67.57
N PRO A 6 58.95 -181.00 -66.77
CA PRO A 6 58.05 -179.94 -67.25
C PRO A 6 58.79 -178.63 -67.65
N ARG A 7 58.29 -177.98 -68.71
CA ARG A 7 58.83 -176.76 -69.34
C ARG A 7 58.28 -175.47 -68.70
N GLY A 8 59.15 -174.52 -68.33
CA GLY A 8 58.82 -173.27 -67.60
C GLY A 8 58.16 -172.15 -68.41
N VAL A 9 57.45 -171.26 -67.68
CA VAL A 9 56.68 -170.07 -68.13
C VAL A 9 57.60 -168.94 -68.58
N ARG A 10 57.20 -168.19 -69.63
CA ARG A 10 58.04 -167.21 -70.32
C ARG A 10 58.09 -165.86 -69.56
N PRO A 11 59.28 -165.29 -69.35
CA PRO A 11 59.46 -163.97 -68.74
C PRO A 11 58.73 -162.78 -69.41
N GLN A 12 58.29 -162.92 -70.67
CA GLN A 12 57.64 -161.85 -71.45
C GLN A 12 56.23 -161.49 -70.95
N ASP A 13 55.43 -162.45 -70.49
CA ASP A 13 54.02 -162.20 -70.12
C ASP A 13 53.90 -161.40 -68.81
N MET A 14 54.86 -161.58 -67.89
CA MET A 14 54.95 -160.79 -66.65
C MET A 14 55.29 -159.32 -66.93
N PHE A 15 56.02 -159.05 -68.01
CA PHE A 15 56.41 -157.71 -68.42
C PHE A 15 55.21 -156.93 -69.00
N MET A 16 54.35 -157.58 -69.78
CA MET A 16 53.17 -156.94 -70.37
C MET A 16 52.10 -156.58 -69.33
N LYS A 17 51.85 -157.44 -68.34
CA LYS A 17 50.93 -157.10 -67.23
C LYS A 17 51.44 -155.95 -66.36
N ARG A 18 52.75 -155.84 -66.15
CA ARG A 18 53.33 -154.65 -65.49
C ARG A 18 53.09 -153.39 -66.30
N ARG A 19 53.29 -153.42 -67.61
CA ARG A 19 53.02 -152.28 -68.50
C ARG A 19 51.56 -151.81 -68.46
N GLU A 20 50.58 -152.72 -68.46
CA GLU A 20 49.16 -152.34 -68.37
C GLU A 20 48.81 -151.71 -67.02
N GLN A 21 49.33 -152.26 -65.92
CA GLN A 21 49.13 -151.67 -64.59
C GLN A 21 49.83 -150.31 -64.46
N GLU A 22 51.01 -150.16 -65.04
CA GLU A 22 51.72 -148.88 -65.14
C GLU A 22 50.90 -147.87 -65.95
N ALA A 23 50.37 -148.24 -67.12
CA ALA A 23 49.53 -147.37 -67.95
C ALA A 23 48.23 -146.94 -67.25
N GLN A 24 47.56 -147.85 -66.53
CA GLN A 24 46.37 -147.49 -65.74
C GLN A 24 46.72 -146.54 -64.59
N ARG A 25 47.83 -146.78 -63.89
CA ARG A 25 48.33 -145.87 -62.84
C ARG A 25 48.68 -144.51 -63.42
N GLU A 26 49.33 -144.46 -64.58
CA GLU A 26 49.63 -143.22 -65.30
C GLU A 26 48.34 -142.46 -65.65
N ASN A 27 47.31 -143.13 -66.17
CA ASN A 27 46.04 -142.48 -66.49
C ASN A 27 45.31 -141.94 -65.25
N PHE A 28 45.23 -142.71 -64.16
CA PHE A 28 44.60 -142.25 -62.91
C PHE A 28 45.40 -141.13 -62.24
N THR A 29 46.73 -141.19 -62.28
CA THR A 29 47.58 -140.11 -61.77
C THR A 29 47.41 -138.85 -62.61
N ALA A 30 47.32 -138.95 -63.93
CA ALA A 30 47.04 -137.81 -64.81
C ALA A 30 45.67 -137.16 -64.52
N ALA A 31 44.61 -137.96 -64.40
CA ALA A 31 43.27 -137.44 -64.08
C ALA A 31 43.21 -136.80 -62.68
N THR A 32 43.87 -137.41 -61.68
CA THR A 32 43.95 -136.87 -60.32
C THR A 32 44.76 -135.57 -60.30
N GLN A 33 45.84 -135.49 -61.08
CA GLN A 33 46.63 -134.26 -61.26
C GLN A 33 45.80 -133.14 -61.90
N GLN A 34 44.96 -133.46 -62.90
CA GLN A 34 44.04 -132.49 -63.51
C GLN A 34 42.99 -131.98 -62.52
N VAL A 35 42.33 -132.87 -61.78
CA VAL A 35 41.35 -132.47 -60.75
C VAL A 35 42.03 -131.64 -59.65
N ALA A 36 43.22 -132.03 -59.20
CA ALA A 36 44.00 -131.27 -58.23
C ALA A 36 44.46 -129.90 -58.78
N HIS A 37 44.65 -129.77 -60.10
CA HIS A 37 44.93 -128.49 -60.74
C HIS A 37 43.69 -127.59 -60.76
N LEU A 38 42.53 -128.10 -61.19
CA LEU A 38 41.26 -127.36 -61.19
C LEU A 38 40.84 -126.92 -59.78
N GLN A 39 41.00 -127.78 -58.78
CA GLN A 39 40.75 -127.40 -57.38
C GLN A 39 41.68 -126.31 -56.88
N ARG A 40 42.96 -126.31 -57.30
CA ARG A 40 43.90 -125.23 -56.97
C ARG A 40 43.50 -123.92 -57.63
N LEU A 41 43.01 -123.97 -58.86
CA LEU A 41 42.52 -122.81 -59.60
C LEU A 41 41.25 -122.23 -58.95
N ALA A 42 40.25 -123.05 -58.66
CA ALA A 42 39.04 -122.60 -57.97
C ALA A 42 39.31 -122.03 -56.56
N LYS A 43 40.24 -122.62 -55.80
CA LYS A 43 40.70 -122.07 -54.51
C LYS A 43 41.44 -120.75 -54.69
N TRP A 44 42.21 -120.60 -55.77
CA TRP A 44 42.88 -119.35 -56.10
C TRP A 44 41.84 -118.26 -56.43
N GLU A 45 40.86 -118.55 -57.29
CA GLU A 45 39.77 -117.62 -57.65
C GLU A 45 38.97 -117.15 -56.44
N ALA A 46 38.51 -118.08 -55.59
CA ALA A 46 37.79 -117.73 -54.36
C ALA A 46 38.64 -116.89 -53.39
N ARG A 47 39.95 -117.17 -53.31
CA ARG A 47 40.88 -116.38 -52.50
C ARG A 47 41.10 -115.00 -53.12
N THR A 48 41.25 -114.88 -54.42
CA THR A 48 41.42 -113.59 -55.10
C THR A 48 40.18 -112.74 -54.98
N ASP A 49 38.98 -113.30 -55.13
CA ASP A 49 37.72 -112.58 -54.95
C ASP A 49 37.57 -112.04 -53.53
N SER A 50 37.92 -112.85 -52.52
CA SER A 50 37.96 -112.39 -51.13
C SER A 50 38.97 -111.25 -50.92
N VAL A 51 40.14 -111.33 -51.55
CA VAL A 51 41.16 -110.27 -51.49
C VAL A 51 40.69 -109.00 -52.19
N ILE A 52 40.04 -109.11 -53.35
CA ILE A 52 39.48 -107.99 -54.11
C ILE A 52 38.36 -107.31 -53.30
N ASN A 53 37.43 -108.08 -52.73
CA ASN A 53 36.36 -107.54 -51.90
C ASN A 53 36.89 -106.84 -50.64
N ASN A 54 37.88 -107.44 -49.96
CA ASN A 54 38.54 -106.80 -48.82
C ASN A 54 39.25 -105.50 -49.22
N ARG A 55 39.85 -105.46 -50.41
CA ARG A 55 40.48 -104.25 -50.93
C ARG A 55 39.45 -103.16 -51.22
N LEU A 56 38.36 -103.49 -51.90
CA LEU A 56 37.25 -102.56 -52.17
C LEU A 56 36.63 -102.01 -50.88
N GLN A 57 36.42 -102.87 -49.87
CA GLN A 57 35.95 -102.43 -48.55
C GLN A 57 36.94 -101.48 -47.86
N LYS A 58 38.25 -101.76 -47.94
CA LYS A 58 39.28 -100.87 -47.39
C LYS A 58 39.35 -99.55 -48.12
N GLU A 59 39.24 -99.55 -49.45
CA GLU A 59 39.18 -98.32 -50.26
C GLU A 59 37.94 -97.50 -49.89
N ARG A 60 36.77 -98.13 -49.77
CA ARG A 60 35.55 -97.44 -49.33
C ARG A 60 35.65 -96.88 -47.91
N LEU A 61 36.27 -97.62 -47.00
CA LEU A 61 36.49 -97.15 -45.63
C LEU A 61 37.44 -95.95 -45.62
N ARG A 62 38.49 -95.96 -46.45
CA ARG A 62 39.40 -94.81 -46.61
C ARG A 62 38.66 -93.58 -47.13
N GLU A 63 37.84 -93.74 -48.17
CA GLU A 63 37.02 -92.63 -48.68
C GLU A 63 36.13 -92.03 -47.58
N LEU A 64 35.47 -92.87 -46.77
CA LEU A 64 34.63 -92.42 -45.66
C LEU A 64 35.45 -91.73 -44.56
N THR A 65 36.65 -92.23 -44.23
CA THR A 65 37.52 -91.57 -43.26
C THR A 65 38.04 -90.23 -43.79
N GLU A 66 38.43 -90.15 -45.06
CA GLU A 66 38.87 -88.91 -45.71
C GLU A 66 37.75 -87.88 -45.76
N ALA A 67 36.52 -88.30 -46.09
CA ALA A 67 35.34 -87.43 -46.07
C ALA A 67 35.06 -86.89 -44.65
N ASN A 68 35.12 -87.74 -43.63
CA ASN A 68 34.97 -87.32 -42.23
C ASN A 68 36.09 -86.38 -41.78
N GLU A 69 37.33 -86.62 -42.19
CA GLU A 69 38.46 -85.73 -41.91
C GLU A 69 38.25 -84.36 -42.57
N GLN A 70 37.80 -84.32 -43.83
CA GLN A 70 37.47 -83.08 -44.52
C GLN A 70 36.34 -82.33 -43.82
N GLU A 71 35.29 -83.03 -43.35
CA GLU A 71 34.21 -82.41 -42.59
C GLU A 71 34.71 -81.84 -41.26
N LEU A 72 35.55 -82.59 -40.54
CA LEU A 72 36.16 -82.15 -39.30
C LEU A 72 37.05 -80.92 -39.50
N LEU A 73 37.86 -80.91 -40.57
CA LEU A 73 38.65 -79.74 -40.96
C LEU A 73 37.75 -78.54 -41.30
N GLY A 74 36.64 -78.77 -42.01
CA GLY A 74 35.65 -77.74 -42.29
C GLY A 74 35.02 -77.15 -41.02
N ARG A 75 34.66 -78.00 -40.04
CA ARG A 75 34.16 -77.55 -38.73
C ARG A 75 35.22 -76.77 -37.94
N ARG A 76 36.47 -77.25 -37.93
CA ARG A 76 37.59 -76.55 -37.27
C ARG A 76 37.84 -75.18 -37.88
N ARG A 77 37.77 -75.04 -39.20
CA ARG A 77 37.86 -73.74 -39.89
C ARG A 77 36.72 -72.81 -39.47
N ARG A 78 35.47 -73.26 -39.55
CA ARG A 78 34.32 -72.45 -39.11
C ARG A 78 34.41 -72.00 -37.65
N LEU A 79 34.89 -72.89 -36.77
CA LEU A 79 35.10 -72.55 -35.36
C LEU A 79 36.23 -71.51 -35.19
N ALA A 80 37.32 -71.67 -35.93
CA ALA A 80 38.41 -70.69 -35.92
C ALA A 80 37.93 -69.34 -36.45
N ASP A 81 37.13 -69.32 -37.52
CA ASP A 81 36.55 -68.10 -38.08
C ASP A 81 35.63 -67.41 -37.06
N LEU A 82 34.77 -68.18 -36.36
CA LEU A 82 33.90 -67.65 -35.30
C LEU A 82 34.73 -67.06 -34.16
N TYR A 83 35.70 -67.83 -33.63
CA TYR A 83 36.59 -67.38 -32.56
C TYR A 83 37.35 -66.11 -32.95
N ASN A 84 37.89 -66.05 -34.16
CA ASN A 84 38.59 -64.87 -34.66
C ASN A 84 37.63 -63.68 -34.77
N SER A 85 36.40 -63.89 -35.25
CA SER A 85 35.40 -62.82 -35.36
C SER A 85 34.97 -62.30 -33.99
N GLU A 86 34.80 -63.18 -33.00
CA GLU A 86 34.53 -62.78 -31.62
C GLU A 86 35.72 -62.00 -31.06
N MET A 87 36.95 -62.50 -31.23
CA MET A 87 38.14 -61.80 -30.78
C MET A 87 38.31 -60.41 -31.42
N GLU A 88 37.97 -60.27 -32.71
CA GLU A 88 37.93 -58.97 -33.38
C GLU A 88 36.87 -58.05 -32.78
N GLN A 89 35.69 -58.56 -32.44
CA GLN A 89 34.65 -57.76 -31.79
C GLN A 89 35.07 -57.32 -30.39
N TRP A 90 35.58 -58.24 -29.57
CA TRP A 90 36.10 -57.94 -28.23
C TRP A 90 37.22 -56.91 -28.27
N THR A 91 38.16 -57.04 -29.21
CA THR A 91 39.24 -56.06 -29.35
C THR A 91 38.73 -54.69 -29.78
N ARG A 92 37.73 -54.61 -30.67
CA ARG A 92 37.06 -53.35 -31.03
C ARG A 92 36.33 -52.75 -29.83
N GLU A 93 35.52 -53.52 -29.11
CA GLU A 93 34.77 -53.03 -27.95
C GLU A 93 35.68 -52.54 -26.82
N VAL A 94 36.80 -53.22 -26.57
CA VAL A 94 37.79 -52.77 -25.57
C VAL A 94 38.44 -51.46 -26.00
N LEU A 95 38.75 -51.28 -27.29
CA LEU A 95 39.32 -50.03 -27.80
C LEU A 95 38.29 -48.88 -27.79
N GLU A 96 37.02 -49.17 -28.08
CA GLU A 96 35.94 -48.17 -28.10
C GLU A 96 35.44 -47.79 -26.70
N ASN A 97 35.42 -48.72 -25.74
CA ASN A 97 35.02 -48.43 -24.36
C ASN A 97 36.05 -47.59 -23.58
N VAL A 98 37.30 -47.55 -24.04
CA VAL A 98 38.32 -46.71 -23.43
C VAL A 98 38.12 -45.28 -23.92
N GLU A 99 37.57 -44.42 -23.05
CA GLU A 99 37.50 -42.97 -23.30
C GLU A 99 38.88 -42.48 -23.72
N SER A 100 38.98 -41.93 -24.95
CA SER A 100 40.23 -41.39 -25.45
C SER A 100 40.74 -40.31 -24.49
N PRO A 101 42.07 -40.19 -24.27
CA PRO A 101 42.63 -39.09 -23.50
C PRO A 101 42.13 -37.71 -23.96
N GLU A 102 41.86 -37.55 -25.26
CA GLU A 102 41.31 -36.31 -25.82
C GLU A 102 39.84 -36.07 -25.44
N ASP A 103 39.00 -37.12 -25.42
CA ASP A 103 37.61 -37.02 -24.97
C ASP A 103 37.54 -36.69 -23.47
N ARG A 104 38.41 -37.32 -22.67
CA ARG A 104 38.54 -37.00 -21.25
C ARG A 104 38.97 -35.55 -21.02
N LYS A 105 39.93 -35.05 -21.80
CA LYS A 105 40.33 -33.63 -21.77
C LYS A 105 39.19 -32.71 -22.23
N ARG A 106 38.40 -33.10 -23.23
CA ARG A 106 37.23 -32.33 -23.69
C ARG A 106 36.18 -32.24 -22.59
N ARG A 107 35.80 -33.37 -21.97
CA ARG A 107 34.87 -33.42 -20.84
C ARG A 107 35.36 -32.58 -19.64
N MET A 108 36.65 -32.64 -19.32
CA MET A 108 37.23 -31.79 -18.27
C MET A 108 37.17 -30.30 -18.63
N ARG A 109 37.44 -29.93 -19.88
CA ARG A 109 37.31 -28.54 -20.38
C ARG A 109 35.87 -28.06 -20.32
N GLU A 110 34.91 -28.86 -20.80
CA GLU A 110 33.48 -28.53 -20.73
C GLU A 110 33.01 -28.32 -19.29
N ARG A 111 33.41 -29.21 -18.38
CA ARG A 111 33.10 -29.05 -16.95
C ARG A 111 33.74 -27.78 -16.36
N ALA A 112 34.97 -27.45 -16.74
CA ALA A 112 35.64 -26.24 -16.29
C ALA A 112 34.94 -24.98 -16.83
N LEU A 113 34.55 -24.96 -18.10
CA LEU A 113 33.79 -23.87 -18.72
C LEU A 113 32.41 -23.71 -18.06
N ALA A 114 31.70 -24.81 -17.79
CA ALA A 114 30.42 -24.78 -17.08
C ALA A 114 30.57 -24.23 -15.65
N LEU A 115 31.63 -24.63 -14.94
CA LEU A 115 31.92 -24.10 -13.60
C LEU A 115 32.28 -22.60 -13.65
N GLN A 116 33.02 -22.17 -14.66
CA GLN A 116 33.33 -20.76 -14.89
C GLN A 116 32.06 -19.96 -15.18
N ALA A 117 31.19 -20.45 -16.06
CA ALA A 117 29.90 -19.82 -16.36
C ALA A 117 29.02 -19.72 -15.10
N ALA A 118 28.92 -20.77 -14.30
CA ALA A 118 28.15 -20.74 -13.05
C ALA A 118 28.74 -19.78 -12.01
N ARG A 119 30.07 -19.63 -11.95
CA ARG A 119 30.73 -18.63 -11.08
C ARG A 119 30.51 -17.22 -11.59
N GLU A 120 30.58 -17.02 -12.90
CA GLU A 120 30.30 -15.75 -13.57
C GLU A 120 28.86 -15.30 -13.30
N GLU A 121 27.89 -16.20 -13.48
CA GLU A 121 26.48 -15.96 -13.20
C GLU A 121 26.26 -15.55 -11.74
N LYS A 122 26.84 -16.28 -10.78
CA LYS A 122 26.79 -15.91 -9.36
C LYS A 122 27.41 -14.55 -9.09
N ARG A 123 28.54 -14.23 -9.74
CA ARG A 123 29.17 -12.91 -9.60
C ARG A 123 28.28 -11.81 -10.17
N GLN A 124 27.70 -12.02 -11.34
CA GLN A 124 26.80 -11.06 -11.98
C GLN A 124 25.55 -10.83 -11.13
N ALA A 125 24.93 -11.89 -10.60
CA ALA A 125 23.80 -11.79 -9.69
C ALA A 125 24.15 -11.01 -8.42
N PHE A 126 25.29 -11.28 -7.79
CA PHE A 126 25.76 -10.53 -6.63
C PHE A 126 26.01 -9.04 -6.96
N VAL A 127 26.61 -8.75 -8.11
CA VAL A 127 26.85 -7.38 -8.55
C VAL A 127 25.53 -6.65 -8.85
N GLN A 128 24.55 -7.32 -9.47
CA GLN A 128 23.22 -6.76 -9.68
C GLN A 128 22.53 -6.43 -8.35
N ASP A 129 22.50 -7.36 -7.41
CA ASP A 129 21.94 -7.14 -6.07
C ASP A 129 22.64 -5.97 -5.34
N ALA A 130 23.97 -5.87 -5.46
CA ALA A 130 24.71 -4.72 -4.92
C ALA A 130 24.33 -3.39 -5.59
N TYR A 131 24.12 -3.38 -6.91
CA TYR A 131 23.62 -2.20 -7.63
C TYR A 131 22.19 -1.85 -7.23
N ASP A 132 21.33 -2.84 -7.01
CA ASP A 132 19.95 -2.66 -6.56
C ASP A 132 19.90 -2.05 -5.17
N ARG A 133 20.67 -2.59 -4.21
CA ARG A 133 20.80 -2.02 -2.86
C ARG A 133 21.32 -0.59 -2.90
N ARG A 134 22.39 -0.33 -3.67
CA ARG A 134 22.94 1.02 -3.82
C ARG A 134 21.91 1.98 -4.43
N TRP A 135 21.14 1.53 -5.42
CA TRP A 135 20.09 2.33 -6.04
C TRP A 135 18.97 2.64 -5.05
N ARG A 136 18.50 1.64 -4.30
CA ARG A 136 17.49 1.79 -3.23
C ARG A 136 17.94 2.80 -2.16
N ASP A 137 19.17 2.65 -1.66
CA ASP A 137 19.75 3.56 -0.66
C ASP A 137 19.86 4.99 -1.20
N ALA A 138 20.23 5.16 -2.47
CA ALA A 138 20.39 6.47 -3.09
C ALA A 138 19.04 7.13 -3.48
N CYS A 139 18.01 6.35 -3.78
CA CYS A 139 16.72 6.83 -4.29
C CYS A 139 15.81 7.34 -3.16
N ASP A 140 15.48 8.63 -3.18
CA ASP A 140 14.57 9.24 -2.19
C ASP A 140 13.15 8.67 -2.29
N ASP A 141 12.63 8.43 -3.50
CA ASP A 141 11.28 7.87 -3.71
C ASP A 141 11.16 6.47 -3.11
N ALA A 142 12.20 5.64 -3.25
CA ALA A 142 12.26 4.34 -2.61
C ALA A 142 12.21 4.47 -1.08
N ARG A 143 13.01 5.40 -0.52
CA ARG A 143 13.02 5.69 0.93
C ARG A 143 11.67 6.20 1.45
N ALA A 144 10.94 6.99 0.65
CA ALA A 144 9.60 7.46 1.01
C ALA A 144 8.59 6.30 1.07
N LEU A 145 8.60 5.41 0.07
CA LEU A 145 7.75 4.22 0.05
C LEU A 145 8.08 3.25 1.18
N ASP A 146 9.36 3.05 1.48
CA ASP A 146 9.79 2.20 2.60
C ASP A 146 9.37 2.78 3.95
N SER A 147 9.43 4.10 4.11
CA SER A 147 8.95 4.78 5.31
C SER A 147 7.44 4.62 5.48
N GLN A 148 6.68 4.74 4.39
CA GLN A 148 5.24 4.49 4.39
C GLN A 148 4.92 3.04 4.77
N ALA A 149 5.61 2.07 4.15
CA ALA A 149 5.44 0.65 4.47
C ALA A 149 5.78 0.35 5.94
N LEU A 150 6.81 0.99 6.49
CA LEU A 150 7.15 0.86 7.91
C LEU A 150 6.05 1.43 8.82
N LEU A 151 5.46 2.58 8.46
CA LEU A 151 4.33 3.15 9.20
C LEU A 151 3.11 2.22 9.16
N ASP A 152 2.81 1.65 8.00
CA ASP A 152 1.72 0.68 7.84
C ASP A 152 1.96 -0.58 8.68
N PHE A 153 3.20 -1.10 8.69
CA PHE A 153 3.60 -2.22 9.53
C PHE A 153 3.44 -1.90 11.03
N VAL A 154 3.92 -0.75 11.48
CA VAL A 154 3.77 -0.32 12.89
C VAL A 154 2.30 -0.12 13.25
N ALA A 155 1.49 0.43 12.35
CA ALA A 155 0.06 0.60 12.57
C ALA A 155 -0.66 -0.75 12.73
N GLN A 156 -0.31 -1.74 11.90
CA GLN A 156 -0.82 -3.11 12.00
C GLN A 156 -0.38 -3.78 13.30
N GLU A 157 0.90 -3.68 13.68
CA GLU A 157 1.37 -4.22 14.96
C GLU A 157 0.66 -3.57 16.15
N ARG A 158 0.46 -2.24 16.11
CA ARG A 158 -0.28 -1.53 17.15
C ARG A 158 -1.73 -2.00 17.25
N LEU A 159 -2.40 -2.25 16.12
CA LEU A 159 -3.75 -2.81 16.10
C LEU A 159 -3.78 -4.20 16.76
N SER A 160 -2.79 -5.05 16.44
CA SER A 160 -2.63 -6.37 17.06
C SER A 160 -2.45 -6.24 18.58
N GLN A 161 -1.56 -5.37 19.05
CA GLN A 161 -1.33 -5.12 20.47
C GLN A 161 -2.58 -4.61 21.20
N LEU A 162 -3.37 -3.73 20.57
CA LEU A 162 -4.63 -3.25 21.14
C LEU A 162 -5.67 -4.37 21.23
N SER A 163 -5.76 -5.23 20.21
CA SER A 163 -6.61 -6.41 20.21
C SER A 163 -6.22 -7.37 21.34
N GLU A 164 -4.93 -7.70 21.46
CA GLU A 164 -4.41 -8.55 22.55
C GLU A 164 -4.67 -7.94 23.93
N LYS A 165 -4.44 -6.64 24.09
CA LYS A 165 -4.75 -5.93 25.35
C LYS A 165 -6.24 -5.96 25.67
N GLY A 166 -7.09 -5.84 24.65
CA GLY A 166 -8.54 -5.97 24.77
C GLY A 166 -8.94 -7.35 25.27
N ARG A 167 -8.37 -8.41 24.69
CA ARG A 167 -8.58 -9.81 25.13
C ARG A 167 -8.12 -10.03 26.56
N ARG A 168 -6.88 -9.63 26.90
CA ARG A 168 -6.35 -9.74 28.26
C ARG A 168 -7.23 -9.04 29.31
N LYS A 169 -7.76 -7.86 28.99
CA LYS A 169 -8.70 -7.15 29.88
C LYS A 169 -10.05 -7.84 30.01
N ALA A 170 -10.54 -8.50 28.97
CA ALA A 170 -11.76 -9.28 29.05
C ALA A 170 -11.55 -10.50 29.96
N ASP A 171 -10.43 -11.22 29.77
CA ASP A 171 -10.05 -12.36 30.60
C ASP A 171 -9.86 -11.94 32.07
N GLU A 172 -9.21 -10.80 32.34
CA GLU A 172 -9.03 -10.25 33.69
C GLU A 172 -10.38 -9.91 34.35
N LYS A 173 -11.31 -9.30 33.61
CA LYS A 173 -12.67 -9.03 34.11
C LYS A 173 -13.43 -10.30 34.44
N GLU A 174 -13.32 -11.33 33.61
CA GLU A 174 -13.98 -12.61 33.86
C GLU A 174 -13.44 -13.27 35.13
N LEU A 175 -12.11 -13.22 35.33
CA LEU A 175 -11.47 -13.70 36.55
C LEU A 175 -11.90 -12.90 37.79
N ASP A 176 -11.97 -11.57 37.70
CA ASP A 176 -12.45 -10.71 38.77
C ASP A 176 -13.91 -11.00 39.12
N GLU A 177 -14.77 -11.19 38.12
CA GLU A 177 -16.19 -11.57 38.32
C GLU A 177 -16.31 -12.93 39.02
N GLN A 178 -15.53 -13.92 38.62
CA GLN A 178 -15.47 -15.23 39.28
C GLN A 178 -14.98 -15.11 40.73
N TYR A 179 -13.95 -14.30 40.97
CA TYR A 179 -13.43 -14.04 42.33
C TYR A 179 -14.49 -13.35 43.21
N MET A 180 -15.12 -12.29 42.71
CA MET A 180 -16.17 -11.56 43.42
C MET A 180 -17.39 -12.43 43.70
N ALA A 181 -17.79 -13.28 42.76
CA ALA A 181 -18.85 -14.26 42.99
C ALA A 181 -18.49 -15.24 44.12
N GLY A 182 -17.23 -15.70 44.17
CA GLY A 182 -16.72 -16.53 45.26
C GLY A 182 -16.75 -15.82 46.62
N VAL A 183 -16.31 -14.55 46.68
CA VAL A 183 -16.36 -13.72 47.90
C VAL A 183 -17.80 -13.50 48.35
N MET A 184 -18.70 -13.12 47.45
CA MET A 184 -20.12 -12.90 47.77
C MET A 184 -20.78 -14.18 48.28
N GLY A 185 -20.45 -15.33 47.70
CA GLY A 185 -20.90 -16.64 48.21
C GLY A 185 -20.42 -16.91 49.63
N HIS A 186 -19.18 -16.55 49.96
CA HIS A 186 -18.63 -16.70 51.31
C HIS A 186 -19.29 -15.75 52.32
N VAL A 187 -19.48 -14.48 51.96
CA VAL A 187 -20.17 -13.48 52.80
C VAL A 187 -21.61 -13.92 53.08
N ALA A 188 -22.35 -14.36 52.06
CA ALA A 188 -23.71 -14.86 52.25
C ALA A 188 -23.76 -16.07 53.21
N ALA A 189 -22.76 -16.96 53.16
CA ALA A 189 -22.65 -18.07 54.10
C ALA A 189 -22.35 -17.62 55.54
N LEU A 190 -21.53 -16.58 55.72
CA LEU A 190 -21.26 -15.97 57.03
C LEU A 190 -22.50 -15.25 57.58
N GLU A 191 -23.19 -14.45 56.76
CA GLU A 191 -24.43 -13.77 57.16
C GLU A 191 -25.50 -14.78 57.61
N LEU A 192 -25.64 -15.91 56.92
CA LEU A 192 -26.57 -16.96 57.32
C LEU A 192 -26.21 -17.54 58.71
N LYS A 193 -24.92 -17.76 58.97
CA LYS A 193 -24.44 -18.20 60.29
C LYS A 193 -24.69 -17.14 61.37
N GLU A 194 -24.39 -15.87 61.09
CA GLU A 194 -24.64 -14.77 62.03
C GLU A 194 -26.12 -14.59 62.34
N ARG A 195 -27.00 -14.68 61.33
CA ARG A 195 -28.46 -14.67 61.55
C ARG A 195 -28.89 -15.82 62.45
N GLY A 196 -28.36 -17.03 62.23
CA GLY A 196 -28.62 -18.18 63.12
C GLY A 196 -28.18 -17.94 64.57
N VAL A 197 -27.01 -17.31 64.77
CA VAL A 197 -26.52 -16.94 66.11
C VAL A 197 -27.39 -15.85 66.74
N GLN A 198 -27.76 -14.81 65.99
CA GLN A 198 -28.62 -13.74 66.49
C GLN A 198 -30.02 -14.24 66.85
N GLU A 199 -30.60 -15.14 66.06
CA GLU A 199 -31.88 -15.78 66.37
C GLU A 199 -31.79 -16.62 67.65
N ALA A 200 -30.72 -17.40 67.82
CA ALA A 200 -30.48 -18.16 69.05
C ALA A 200 -30.33 -17.23 70.28
N LEU A 201 -29.61 -16.12 70.12
CA LEU A 201 -29.43 -15.14 71.20
C LEU A 201 -30.73 -14.39 71.53
N ARG A 202 -31.56 -14.05 70.52
CA ARG A 202 -32.89 -13.49 70.73
C ARG A 202 -33.79 -14.45 71.51
N GLN A 203 -33.77 -15.73 71.16
CA GLN A 203 -34.54 -16.75 71.89
C GLN A 203 -34.05 -16.89 73.34
N ALA A 204 -32.74 -16.86 73.58
CA ALA A 204 -32.17 -16.89 74.93
C ALA A 204 -32.54 -15.64 75.75
N ASN A 205 -32.43 -14.45 75.16
CA ASN A 205 -32.81 -13.19 75.81
C ASN A 205 -34.31 -13.14 76.12
N ALA A 206 -35.16 -13.61 75.22
CA ALA A 206 -36.60 -13.68 75.47
C ALA A 206 -36.95 -14.56 76.67
N LYS A 207 -36.25 -15.71 76.82
CA LYS A 207 -36.38 -16.56 78.01
C LYS A 207 -35.91 -15.82 79.27
N MET A 208 -34.76 -15.14 79.22
CA MET A 208 -34.23 -14.38 80.35
C MET A 208 -35.15 -13.23 80.76
N VAL A 209 -35.77 -12.52 79.81
CA VAL A 209 -36.74 -11.45 80.10
C VAL A 209 -37.97 -12.04 80.79
N ALA A 210 -38.50 -13.16 80.31
CA ALA A 210 -39.62 -13.84 80.96
C ALA A 210 -39.30 -14.22 82.42
N ASP A 211 -38.10 -14.75 82.67
CA ASP A 211 -37.64 -15.07 84.03
C ASP A 211 -37.49 -13.82 84.92
N LEU A 212 -37.06 -12.69 84.36
CA LEU A 212 -36.93 -11.42 85.07
C LEU A 212 -38.30 -10.80 85.39
N ASP A 213 -39.26 -10.86 84.47
CA ASP A 213 -40.62 -10.38 84.69
C ASP A 213 -41.29 -11.14 85.83
N ASP A 214 -41.08 -12.47 85.88
CA ASP A 214 -41.51 -13.32 86.99
C ASP A 214 -40.89 -12.89 88.34
N GLN A 215 -39.61 -12.49 88.34
CA GLN A 215 -38.94 -11.98 89.54
C GLN A 215 -39.48 -10.61 89.97
N VAL A 216 -39.73 -9.71 89.01
CA VAL A 216 -40.30 -8.38 89.28
C VAL A 216 -41.71 -8.52 89.85
N ALA A 217 -42.54 -9.41 89.30
CA ALA A 217 -43.87 -9.71 89.83
C ALA A 217 -43.82 -10.16 91.30
N LYS A 218 -42.95 -11.13 91.62
CA LYS A 218 -42.72 -11.60 93.00
C LYS A 218 -42.23 -10.48 93.93
N ASN A 219 -41.38 -9.59 93.44
CA ASN A 219 -40.88 -8.46 94.23
C ASN A 219 -41.95 -7.37 94.43
N ALA A 220 -42.78 -7.11 93.42
CA ALA A 220 -43.91 -6.19 93.51
C ALA A 220 -44.93 -6.68 94.57
N GLU A 221 -45.24 -7.97 94.59
CA GLU A 221 -46.06 -8.58 95.65
C GLU A 221 -45.43 -8.37 97.04
N ARG A 222 -44.12 -8.61 97.17
CA ARG A 222 -43.40 -8.39 98.43
C ARG A 222 -43.40 -6.93 98.88
N ARG A 223 -43.23 -5.98 97.94
CA ARG A 223 -43.32 -4.53 98.21
C ARG A 223 -44.73 -4.11 98.60
N SER A 224 -45.76 -4.64 97.94
CA SER A 224 -47.16 -4.39 98.28
C SER A 224 -47.47 -4.86 99.71
N ALA A 225 -47.02 -6.05 100.09
CA ALA A 225 -47.16 -6.56 101.46
C ALA A 225 -46.46 -5.67 102.50
N LEU A 226 -45.24 -5.19 102.20
CA LEU A 226 -44.50 -4.25 103.04
C LEU A 226 -45.17 -2.87 103.14
N ALA A 227 -45.69 -2.35 102.03
CA ALA A 227 -46.41 -1.09 101.99
C ALA A 227 -47.72 -1.16 102.81
N ALA A 228 -48.47 -2.27 102.72
CA ALA A 228 -49.64 -2.50 103.55
C ALA A 228 -49.31 -2.64 105.04
N ALA A 229 -48.12 -3.13 105.39
CA ALA A 229 -47.64 -3.12 106.77
C ALA A 229 -47.26 -1.70 107.24
N ARG A 230 -46.55 -0.93 106.42
CA ARG A 230 -46.20 0.47 106.72
C ARG A 230 -47.41 1.38 106.82
N ALA A 231 -48.36 1.30 105.89
CA ALA A 231 -49.58 2.10 105.90
C ALA A 231 -50.41 1.89 107.18
N ARG A 232 -50.37 0.69 107.78
CA ARG A 232 -50.98 0.43 109.08
C ARG A 232 -50.25 1.16 110.22
N GLY A 233 -48.92 1.13 110.23
CA GLY A 233 -48.12 1.91 111.18
C GLY A 233 -48.29 3.42 111.01
N ASP A 234 -48.27 3.92 109.78
CA ASP A 234 -48.43 5.36 109.48
C ASP A 234 -49.82 5.87 109.86
N GLN A 235 -50.88 5.05 109.74
CA GLN A 235 -52.23 5.42 110.20
C GLN A 235 -52.31 5.59 111.71
N GLU A 236 -51.61 4.74 112.48
CA GLU A 236 -51.53 4.87 113.94
C GLU A 236 -50.74 6.13 114.35
N GLU A 237 -49.70 6.48 113.58
CA GLU A 237 -48.90 7.68 113.82
C GLU A 237 -49.66 8.97 113.43
N ILE A 238 -50.30 9.01 112.26
CA ILE A 238 -51.14 10.14 111.81
C ILE A 238 -52.29 10.42 112.78
N ALA A 239 -52.88 9.39 113.40
CA ALA A 239 -53.91 9.58 114.42
C ALA A 239 -53.38 10.34 115.66
N ARG A 240 -52.12 10.12 116.04
CA ARG A 240 -51.45 10.84 117.14
C ARG A 240 -51.17 12.30 116.75
N TRP A 241 -50.63 12.54 115.56
CA TRP A 241 -50.35 13.89 115.05
C TRP A 241 -51.62 14.74 114.84
N ARG A 242 -52.73 14.15 114.40
CA ARG A 242 -54.02 14.87 114.23
C ARG A 242 -54.56 15.41 115.56
N ALA A 243 -54.39 14.68 116.66
CA ALA A 243 -54.80 15.16 117.98
C ALA A 243 -53.94 16.35 118.49
N GLU A 244 -52.67 16.43 118.06
CA GLU A 244 -51.79 17.57 118.36
C GLU A 244 -52.06 18.76 117.44
N LEU A 245 -52.36 18.52 116.16
CA LEU A 245 -52.69 19.58 115.19
C LEU A 245 -54.00 20.30 115.53
N GLU A 246 -55.04 19.61 116.01
CA GLU A 246 -56.28 20.29 116.44
C GLU A 246 -56.07 21.29 117.59
N ARG A 247 -55.06 21.06 118.44
CA ARG A 247 -54.68 22.00 119.52
C ARG A 247 -53.94 23.23 118.99
N GLU A 248 -53.16 23.08 117.93
CA GLU A 248 -52.43 24.17 117.25
C GLU A 248 -53.35 24.99 116.33
N GLU A 249 -54.26 24.36 115.58
CA GLU A 249 -55.17 25.06 114.65
C GLU A 249 -56.20 25.96 115.36
N ALA A 250 -56.55 25.66 116.61
CA ALA A 250 -57.35 26.57 117.44
C ALA A 250 -56.61 27.89 117.72
N ARG A 251 -55.27 27.87 117.79
CA ARG A 251 -54.42 29.05 118.05
C ARG A 251 -54.18 29.86 116.78
N GLU A 252 -53.99 29.20 115.64
CA GLU A 252 -53.78 29.85 114.33
C GLU A 252 -55.07 30.47 113.75
N ARG A 253 -56.26 29.90 114.01
CA ARG A 253 -57.54 30.50 113.59
C ARG A 253 -57.80 31.87 114.21
N ALA A 254 -57.33 32.13 115.43
CA ALA A 254 -57.42 33.45 116.05
C ALA A 254 -56.51 34.49 115.35
N LYS A 255 -55.30 34.10 114.94
CA LYS A 255 -54.35 34.99 114.23
C LYS A 255 -54.73 35.29 112.79
N ARG A 256 -55.33 34.33 112.06
CA ARG A 256 -55.76 34.55 110.66
C ARG A 256 -56.95 35.49 110.52
N ALA A 257 -57.83 35.61 111.53
CA ALA A 257 -58.92 36.57 111.51
C ALA A 257 -58.41 38.04 111.50
N GLU A 258 -57.30 38.34 112.20
CA GLU A 258 -56.70 39.67 112.23
C GLU A 258 -56.02 40.08 110.90
N LEU A 259 -55.38 39.13 110.21
CA LEU A 259 -54.64 39.42 108.97
C LEU A 259 -55.55 39.60 107.74
N VAL A 260 -56.75 39.01 107.74
CA VAL A 260 -57.73 39.16 106.64
C VAL A 260 -58.35 40.56 106.60
N ALA A 261 -58.48 41.25 107.73
CA ALA A 261 -58.95 42.63 107.78
C ALA A 261 -57.96 43.64 107.14
N ALA A 262 -56.66 43.38 107.23
CA ALA A 262 -55.62 44.25 106.65
C ALA A 262 -55.45 44.09 105.12
N GLY A 263 -55.84 42.94 104.55
CA GLY A 263 -55.69 42.63 103.13
C GLY A 263 -56.76 43.21 102.18
N ALA A 264 -57.84 43.81 102.71
CA ALA A 264 -58.90 44.43 101.91
C ALA A 264 -58.52 45.84 101.42
N ALA A 265 -57.79 46.63 102.24
CA ALA A 265 -57.44 48.03 101.93
C ALA A 265 -56.38 48.20 100.82
N VAL A 266 -55.55 47.19 100.55
CA VAL A 266 -54.50 47.25 99.52
C VAL A 266 -55.03 46.91 98.11
N ARG A 267 -56.20 46.28 97.99
CA ARG A 267 -56.80 45.88 96.71
C ARG A 267 -57.54 47.02 95.98
N GLU A 268 -58.12 47.98 96.70
CA GLU A 268 -58.76 49.17 96.11
C GLU A 268 -57.75 50.17 95.51
N PHE A 269 -56.55 50.30 96.10
CA PHE A 269 -55.51 51.24 95.64
C PHE A 269 -54.94 50.88 94.25
N ASN A 270 -54.86 49.59 93.92
CA ASN A 270 -54.29 49.13 92.65
C ASN A 270 -55.28 49.15 91.46
N GLN A 271 -56.60 49.20 91.71
CA GLN A 271 -57.60 49.32 90.64
C GLN A 271 -57.71 50.76 90.09
N ALA A 272 -57.38 51.78 90.90
CA ALA A 272 -57.40 53.19 90.48
C ALA A 272 -56.28 53.58 89.47
N LYS A 273 -55.12 52.91 89.52
CA LYS A 273 -53.96 53.22 88.66
C LYS A 273 -54.04 52.62 87.25
N ALA A 274 -54.88 51.60 87.03
CA ALA A 274 -55.06 50.98 85.72
C ALA A 274 -55.97 51.82 84.78
N ALA A 275 -56.93 52.58 85.33
CA ALA A 275 -57.82 53.45 84.56
C ALA A 275 -57.13 54.72 84.02
N GLU A 276 -56.03 55.16 84.63
CA GLU A 276 -55.28 56.37 84.25
C GLU A 276 -54.44 56.17 82.97
N ARG A 277 -53.99 54.94 82.69
CA ARG A 277 -53.17 54.61 81.50
C ARG A 277 -53.97 54.39 80.22
N GLY A 278 -55.29 54.15 80.32
CA GLY A 278 -56.18 54.01 79.16
C GLY A 278 -56.45 55.34 78.44
N ARG A 279 -56.54 56.44 79.19
CA ARG A 279 -56.86 57.79 78.67
C ARG A 279 -55.71 58.42 77.85
N ALA A 280 -54.47 57.99 78.06
CA ALA A 280 -53.30 58.51 77.33
C ALA A 280 -53.19 57.99 75.88
N LYS A 281 -53.73 56.79 75.59
CA LYS A 281 -53.68 56.17 74.25
C LYS A 281 -54.72 56.73 73.27
N GLU A 282 -55.83 57.28 73.76
CA GLU A 282 -56.87 57.88 72.91
C GLU A 282 -56.48 59.28 72.40
N LEU A 283 -55.63 60.01 73.14
CA LEU A 283 -55.10 61.32 72.75
C LEU A 283 -54.02 61.25 71.66
N GLU A 284 -53.30 60.13 71.53
CA GLU A 284 -52.23 59.93 70.54
C GLU A 284 -52.81 59.63 69.14
N ARG A 285 -53.88 58.84 69.06
CA ARG A 285 -54.61 58.55 67.80
C ARG A 285 -55.26 59.76 67.15
N GLY A 286 -55.62 60.79 67.93
CA GLY A 286 -56.19 62.03 67.39
C GLY A 286 -55.17 62.98 66.74
N ARG A 287 -53.88 62.85 67.08
CA ARG A 287 -52.81 63.67 66.49
C ARG A 287 -52.31 63.15 65.14
N ASP A 288 -52.34 61.82 64.93
CA ASP A 288 -51.91 61.20 63.67
C ASP A 288 -52.94 61.36 62.53
N LEU A 289 -54.22 61.56 62.84
CA LEU A 289 -55.28 61.84 61.85
C LEU A 289 -55.20 63.26 61.25
N LEU A 290 -54.73 64.25 62.01
CA LEU A 290 -54.55 65.64 61.55
C LEU A 290 -53.32 65.84 60.65
N LEU A 291 -52.31 64.96 60.76
CA LEU A 291 -51.10 65.01 59.94
C LEU A 291 -51.34 64.46 58.51
N LEU A 292 -52.27 63.52 58.36
CA LEU A 292 -52.63 62.91 57.08
C LEU A 292 -53.53 63.81 56.22
N GLU A 293 -54.43 64.59 56.85
CA GLU A 293 -55.33 65.53 56.18
C GLU A 293 -54.60 66.76 55.60
N HIS A 294 -53.45 67.14 56.19
CA HIS A 294 -52.58 68.21 55.70
C HIS A 294 -51.72 67.78 54.49
N ALA A 295 -51.28 66.51 54.45
CA ALA A 295 -50.50 65.97 53.33
C ALA A 295 -51.34 65.85 52.04
N GLN A 296 -52.61 65.43 52.15
CA GLN A 296 -53.51 65.28 51.00
C GLN A 296 -53.98 66.63 50.41
N ARG A 297 -53.99 67.72 51.20
CA ARG A 297 -54.25 69.09 50.71
C ARG A 297 -53.08 69.72 49.95
N MET A 298 -51.85 69.24 50.17
CA MET A 298 -50.64 69.75 49.50
C MET A 298 -50.38 69.04 48.16
N GLU A 299 -50.69 67.74 48.03
CA GLU A 299 -50.57 67.00 46.76
C GLU A 299 -51.64 67.42 45.72
N ALA A 300 -52.86 67.75 46.16
CA ALA A 300 -53.93 68.24 45.29
C ALA A 300 -53.65 69.64 44.67
N ARG A 301 -52.75 70.43 45.28
CA ARG A 301 -52.29 71.72 44.73
C ARG A 301 -51.14 71.58 43.73
N GLY A 302 -50.33 70.53 43.83
CA GLY A 302 -49.20 70.27 42.91
C GLY A 302 -49.60 69.63 41.57
N GLN A 303 -50.66 68.82 41.55
CA GLN A 303 -51.10 68.11 40.33
C GLN A 303 -51.82 69.01 39.31
N ALA A 304 -52.38 70.15 39.72
CA ALA A 304 -53.01 71.12 38.82
C ALA A 304 -52.03 72.09 38.14
N GLU A 305 -50.80 72.22 38.66
CA GLU A 305 -49.74 73.06 38.07
C GLU A 305 -48.84 72.30 37.07
N GLU A 306 -48.70 70.98 37.19
CA GLU A 306 -47.95 70.15 36.22
C GLU A 306 -48.68 69.94 34.89
N GLU A 307 -50.01 69.85 34.88
CA GLU A 307 -50.78 69.67 33.63
C GLU A 307 -50.79 70.94 32.76
N ARG A 308 -50.60 72.13 33.36
CA ARG A 308 -50.47 73.40 32.62
C ARG A 308 -49.11 73.56 31.95
N LYS A 309 -48.03 73.05 32.55
CA LYS A 309 -46.67 73.09 31.96
C LYS A 309 -46.48 72.11 30.79
N ARG A 310 -47.11 70.93 30.83
CA ARG A 310 -47.07 69.95 29.72
C ARG A 310 -47.80 70.39 28.44
N ALA A 311 -48.71 71.38 28.54
CA ALA A 311 -49.41 71.94 27.39
C ALA A 311 -48.59 73.04 26.67
N GLU A 312 -47.77 73.81 27.40
CA GLU A 312 -46.88 74.83 26.84
C GLU A 312 -45.64 74.22 26.14
N GLU A 313 -45.09 73.12 26.66
CA GLU A 313 -43.95 72.41 26.04
C GLU A 313 -44.28 71.79 24.67
N LYS A 314 -45.55 71.40 24.45
CA LYS A 314 -46.03 70.92 23.13
C LYS A 314 -46.21 72.03 22.09
N ARG A 315 -46.28 73.30 22.51
CA ARG A 315 -46.36 74.46 21.61
C ARG A 315 -44.97 74.88 21.12
N VAL A 316 -43.99 74.88 22.04
CA VAL A 316 -42.58 75.21 21.75
C VAL A 316 -41.91 74.19 20.80
N MET A 317 -42.26 72.90 20.89
CA MET A 317 -41.77 71.87 19.95
C MET A 317 -42.31 72.00 18.51
N ARG A 318 -43.43 72.72 18.29
CA ARG A 318 -43.92 73.03 16.94
C ARG A 318 -43.24 74.26 16.34
N GLU A 319 -42.88 75.23 17.16
CA GLU A 319 -42.12 76.43 16.76
C GLU A 319 -40.64 76.08 16.44
N TYR A 320 -40.05 75.09 17.11
CA TYR A 320 -38.71 74.57 16.80
C TYR A 320 -38.63 73.77 15.48
N HIS A 321 -39.71 73.10 15.07
CA HIS A 321 -39.77 72.37 13.80
C HIS A 321 -39.94 73.30 12.58
N ALA A 322 -40.57 74.46 12.75
CA ALA A 322 -40.68 75.50 11.73
C ALA A 322 -39.34 76.23 11.50
N TYR A 323 -38.54 76.44 12.56
CA TYR A 323 -37.20 77.03 12.50
C TYR A 323 -36.18 76.14 11.77
N LEU A 324 -36.35 74.81 11.79
CA LEU A 324 -35.49 73.86 11.07
C LEU A 324 -35.81 73.79 9.56
N GLN A 325 -37.04 74.10 9.14
CA GLN A 325 -37.41 74.23 7.72
C GLN A 325 -36.97 75.59 7.14
N GLU A 326 -36.82 76.63 7.97
CA GLU A 326 -36.32 77.95 7.59
C GLU A 326 -34.77 77.99 7.43
N GLN A 327 -34.05 77.04 8.06
CA GLN A 327 -32.60 76.83 7.84
C GLN A 327 -32.28 76.08 6.53
N MET A 328 -33.15 75.17 6.06
CA MET A 328 -32.95 74.46 4.78
C MET A 328 -33.20 75.35 3.54
N VAL A 329 -33.94 76.45 3.70
CA VAL A 329 -34.15 77.44 2.63
C VAL A 329 -32.99 78.46 2.56
N LYS A 330 -32.30 78.73 3.68
CA LYS A 330 -31.13 79.63 3.73
C LYS A 330 -29.82 78.97 3.28
N GLU A 331 -29.69 77.64 3.30
CA GLU A 331 -28.53 76.93 2.73
C GLU A 331 -28.65 76.69 1.21
N ALA A 332 -29.86 76.78 0.63
CA ALA A 332 -30.09 76.67 -0.82
C ALA A 332 -29.88 78.00 -1.59
N GLU A 333 -29.84 79.14 -0.89
CA GLU A 333 -29.66 80.47 -1.50
C GLU A 333 -28.18 80.89 -1.65
N ASP A 334 -27.23 80.17 -1.02
CA ASP A 334 -25.77 80.46 -1.09
C ASP A 334 -24.99 79.66 -2.17
N GLU A 335 -25.61 78.71 -2.88
CA GLU A 335 -24.94 77.98 -4.00
C GLU A 335 -25.15 78.63 -5.38
N SER A 336 -26.13 79.53 -5.57
CA SER A 336 -26.36 80.19 -6.88
C SER A 336 -25.47 81.42 -7.14
N ALA A 337 -24.83 81.97 -6.11
CA ALA A 337 -23.91 83.11 -6.23
C ALA A 337 -22.45 82.69 -6.56
N ILE A 338 -22.08 81.42 -6.31
CA ILE A 338 -20.73 80.88 -6.58
C ILE A 338 -20.61 80.35 -8.03
N GLU A 339 -21.71 79.95 -8.68
CA GLU A 339 -21.71 79.48 -10.07
C GLU A 339 -21.73 80.61 -11.12
N ALA A 340 -22.30 81.78 -10.82
CA ALA A 340 -22.35 82.92 -11.76
C ALA A 340 -21.00 83.67 -11.91
N HIS A 341 -20.07 83.53 -10.95
CA HIS A 341 -18.73 84.12 -11.02
C HIS A 341 -17.71 83.22 -11.76
N ARG A 342 -17.97 81.90 -11.89
CA ARG A 342 -17.13 80.97 -12.68
C ARG A 342 -17.37 81.08 -14.20
N LEU A 343 -18.62 81.32 -14.62
CA LEU A 343 -18.99 81.43 -16.04
C LEU A 343 -18.50 82.73 -16.72
N ARG A 344 -18.18 83.79 -15.96
CA ARG A 344 -17.67 85.06 -16.51
C ARG A 344 -16.16 85.09 -16.74
N GLU A 345 -15.38 84.33 -15.97
CA GLU A 345 -13.93 84.18 -16.17
C GLU A 345 -13.59 83.17 -17.29
N GLU A 346 -14.46 82.18 -17.54
CA GLU A 346 -14.28 81.17 -18.59
C GLU A 346 -14.47 81.74 -20.02
N ASN A 347 -15.41 82.66 -20.21
CA ASN A 347 -15.66 83.29 -21.52
C ASN A 347 -14.54 84.28 -21.94
N ARG A 348 -13.88 84.94 -20.98
CA ARG A 348 -12.77 85.87 -21.24
C ARG A 348 -11.50 85.19 -21.77
N ILE A 349 -11.29 83.92 -21.41
CA ILE A 349 -10.15 83.10 -21.85
C ILE A 349 -10.35 82.57 -23.28
N TRP A 350 -11.61 82.40 -23.72
CA TRP A 350 -11.93 81.97 -25.08
C TRP A 350 -11.78 83.10 -26.12
N ASP A 351 -12.20 84.32 -25.79
CA ASP A 351 -12.11 85.48 -26.70
C ASP A 351 -10.66 85.88 -27.06
N GLN A 352 -9.69 85.69 -26.15
CA GLN A 352 -8.27 85.96 -26.42
C GLN A 352 -7.62 84.95 -27.37
N ARG A 353 -8.06 83.68 -27.35
CA ARG A 353 -7.55 82.64 -28.27
C ARG A 353 -8.05 82.81 -29.69
N GLU A 354 -9.24 83.38 -29.90
CA GLU A 354 -9.81 83.59 -31.23
C GLU A 354 -9.16 84.77 -31.97
N ALA A 355 -8.70 85.79 -31.24
CA ALA A 355 -8.00 86.95 -31.79
C ALA A 355 -6.60 86.59 -32.35
N ASP A 356 -5.84 85.74 -31.65
CA ASP A 356 -4.50 85.31 -32.09
C ASP A 356 -4.53 84.45 -33.37
N LEU A 357 -5.59 83.66 -33.57
CA LEU A 357 -5.76 82.84 -34.78
C LEU A 357 -6.09 83.67 -36.02
N ARG A 358 -6.82 84.78 -35.90
CA ARG A 358 -7.13 85.68 -37.03
C ARG A 358 -5.90 86.44 -37.54
N ALA A 359 -5.02 86.90 -36.64
CA ALA A 359 -3.80 87.63 -37.03
C ALA A 359 -2.83 86.77 -37.88
N GLN A 360 -2.78 85.46 -37.66
CA GLN A 360 -1.93 84.54 -38.44
C GLN A 360 -2.44 84.28 -39.87
N ALA A 361 -3.76 84.36 -40.09
CA ALA A 361 -4.36 84.14 -41.40
C ALA A 361 -4.08 85.32 -42.36
N ASP A 362 -4.17 86.56 -41.88
CA ASP A 362 -3.96 87.77 -42.70
C ASP A 362 -2.50 87.94 -43.16
N ALA A 363 -1.53 87.48 -42.37
CA ALA A 363 -0.11 87.49 -42.73
C ALA A 363 0.21 86.56 -43.92
N ARG A 364 -0.49 85.40 -44.03
CA ARG A 364 -0.30 84.45 -45.16
C ARG A 364 -0.85 84.99 -46.48
N ALA A 365 -1.93 85.78 -46.45
CA ALA A 365 -2.52 86.34 -47.66
C ALA A 365 -1.60 87.35 -48.38
N ARG A 366 -0.83 88.16 -47.62
CA ARG A 366 0.09 89.17 -48.19
C ARG A 366 1.31 88.59 -48.88
N LEU A 367 1.85 87.47 -48.38
CA LEU A 367 3.00 86.79 -48.98
C LEU A 367 2.69 86.23 -50.40
N MET A 368 1.47 85.73 -50.61
CA MET A 368 1.07 85.14 -51.90
C MET A 368 0.92 86.16 -53.05
N GLY A 369 0.68 87.44 -52.74
CA GLY A 369 0.55 88.49 -53.76
C GLY A 369 1.87 88.83 -54.45
N GLN A 370 2.97 88.92 -53.70
CA GLN A 370 4.29 89.33 -54.23
C GLN A 370 4.90 88.26 -55.15
N VAL A 371 4.57 86.99 -54.93
CA VAL A 371 5.08 85.86 -55.72
C VAL A 371 4.53 85.86 -57.15
N LYS A 372 3.31 86.35 -57.37
CA LYS A 372 2.71 86.37 -58.72
C LYS A 372 3.34 87.42 -59.63
N ALA A 373 3.66 88.60 -59.10
CA ALA A 373 4.20 89.71 -59.90
C ALA A 373 5.60 89.41 -60.47
N GLY A 374 6.50 88.78 -59.70
CA GLY A 374 7.83 88.40 -60.21
C GLY A 374 7.81 87.34 -61.31
N ARG A 375 6.67 86.69 -61.54
CA ARG A 375 6.54 85.58 -62.48
C ARG A 375 6.32 86.02 -63.92
N GLU A 376 5.78 87.21 -64.12
CA GLU A 376 5.44 87.71 -65.46
C GLU A 376 6.65 88.29 -66.17
N GLU A 377 7.54 88.97 -65.45
CA GLU A 377 8.75 89.59 -66.02
C GLU A 377 9.79 88.55 -66.49
N GLN A 378 9.83 87.39 -65.83
CA GLN A 378 10.64 86.24 -66.24
C GLN A 378 10.27 85.66 -67.61
N VAL A 379 9.00 85.77 -68.03
CA VAL A 379 8.53 85.16 -69.28
C VAL A 379 9.08 85.90 -70.49
N TYR A 380 9.25 87.22 -70.37
CA TYR A 380 9.73 88.05 -71.48
C TYR A 380 11.20 87.78 -71.83
N LEU A 381 12.09 87.75 -70.84
CA LEU A 381 13.53 87.47 -71.05
C LEU A 381 13.79 86.04 -71.55
N LYS A 382 12.87 85.10 -71.26
CA LYS A 382 12.91 83.73 -71.77
C LYS A 382 12.71 83.63 -73.28
N GLY A 383 11.98 84.54 -73.90
CA GLY A 383 11.68 84.48 -75.33
C GLY A 383 12.92 84.64 -76.21
N LEU A 384 13.80 85.59 -75.85
CA LEU A 384 15.02 85.86 -76.61
C LEU A 384 16.07 84.75 -76.44
N ALA A 385 16.17 84.18 -75.25
CA ALA A 385 17.06 83.06 -74.98
C ALA A 385 16.68 81.80 -75.79
N ALA A 386 15.37 81.58 -76.03
CA ALA A 386 14.87 80.37 -76.67
C ALA A 386 15.30 80.19 -78.14
N GLU A 387 15.60 81.27 -78.87
CA GLU A 387 16.01 81.14 -80.27
C GLU A 387 17.49 80.75 -80.43
N GLU A 388 18.36 81.22 -79.54
CA GLU A 388 19.75 80.77 -79.50
C GLU A 388 19.88 79.37 -78.91
N GLU A 389 19.00 79.03 -77.96
CA GLU A 389 18.89 77.69 -77.37
C GLU A 389 18.57 76.65 -78.46
N ARG A 390 17.60 76.91 -79.35
CA ARG A 390 17.20 75.97 -80.42
C ARG A 390 18.34 75.48 -81.31
N LYS A 391 19.35 76.30 -81.57
CA LYS A 391 20.50 75.89 -82.38
C LYS A 391 21.46 75.01 -81.59
N ARG A 392 21.65 75.28 -80.30
CA ARG A 392 22.42 74.41 -79.39
C ARG A 392 21.69 73.10 -79.14
N ASP A 393 20.37 73.14 -79.01
CA ASP A 393 19.51 71.98 -78.79
C ASP A 393 19.62 70.94 -79.91
N GLN A 394 19.84 71.35 -81.15
CA GLN A 394 19.98 70.39 -82.27
C GLN A 394 21.30 69.63 -82.22
N GLU A 395 22.39 70.28 -81.83
CA GLU A 395 23.71 69.64 -81.68
C GLU A 395 23.76 68.79 -80.39
N GLU A 396 23.13 69.27 -79.32
CA GLU A 396 22.95 68.51 -78.09
C GLU A 396 22.02 67.31 -78.27
N ALA A 397 20.94 67.41 -79.05
CA ALA A 397 20.02 66.30 -79.30
C ALA A 397 20.73 65.10 -79.99
N MET A 398 21.67 65.36 -80.89
CA MET A 398 22.44 64.30 -81.55
C MET A 398 23.42 63.62 -80.59
N ARG A 399 24.07 64.37 -79.71
CA ARG A 399 24.92 63.81 -78.64
C ARG A 399 24.09 63.04 -77.61
N ALA A 400 22.98 63.62 -77.18
CA ALA A 400 22.04 63.02 -76.25
C ALA A 400 21.45 61.72 -76.79
N LYS A 401 21.23 61.59 -78.11
CA LYS A 401 20.75 60.34 -78.71
C LYS A 401 21.76 59.19 -78.58
N ILE A 402 23.03 59.46 -78.85
CA ILE A 402 24.11 58.46 -78.71
C ILE A 402 24.31 58.09 -77.24
N GLU A 403 24.30 59.09 -76.35
CA GLU A 403 24.36 58.85 -74.91
C GLU A 403 23.14 58.08 -74.40
N PHE A 404 21.95 58.35 -74.94
CA PHE A 404 20.71 57.66 -74.58
C PHE A 404 20.76 56.18 -74.97
N GLU A 405 21.24 55.86 -76.18
CA GLU A 405 21.37 54.47 -76.64
C GLU A 405 22.40 53.69 -75.79
N LEU A 406 23.53 54.32 -75.43
CA LEU A 406 24.51 53.72 -74.53
C LEU A 406 23.93 53.51 -73.12
N MET A 407 23.22 54.51 -72.60
CA MET A 407 22.55 54.44 -71.29
C MET A 407 21.42 53.40 -71.27
N GLU A 408 20.71 53.20 -72.38
CA GLU A 408 19.66 52.19 -72.50
C GLU A 408 20.25 50.78 -72.48
N GLN A 409 21.37 50.55 -73.18
CA GLN A 409 22.11 49.28 -73.11
C GLN A 409 22.66 49.00 -71.71
N GLU A 410 23.24 50.01 -71.06
CA GLU A 410 23.69 49.89 -69.67
C GLU A 410 22.52 49.66 -68.70
N ALA A 411 21.39 50.33 -68.89
CA ALA A 411 20.19 50.16 -68.06
C ALA A 411 19.59 48.76 -68.24
N ALA A 412 19.52 48.25 -69.47
CA ALA A 412 19.07 46.90 -69.77
C ALA A 412 20.02 45.85 -69.15
N ALA A 413 21.33 46.04 -69.24
CA ALA A 413 22.32 45.17 -68.61
C ALA A 413 22.22 45.20 -67.07
N LYS A 414 22.08 46.40 -66.48
CA LYS A 414 21.85 46.57 -65.03
C LYS A 414 20.54 45.94 -64.58
N GLN A 415 19.48 46.04 -65.38
CA GLN A 415 18.17 45.43 -65.08
C GLN A 415 18.21 43.91 -65.19
N ALA A 416 18.89 43.36 -66.21
CA ALA A 416 19.11 41.93 -66.35
C ALA A 416 19.95 41.38 -65.18
N GLY A 417 21.03 42.08 -64.81
CA GLY A 417 21.84 41.74 -63.64
C GLY A 417 21.05 41.77 -62.33
N ARG A 418 20.22 42.80 -62.11
CA ARG A 418 19.30 42.87 -60.96
C ARG A 418 18.30 41.73 -60.95
N ARG A 419 17.72 41.38 -62.11
CA ARG A 419 16.76 40.28 -62.22
C ARG A 419 17.40 38.94 -61.90
N GLN A 420 18.63 38.71 -62.35
CA GLN A 420 19.38 37.50 -62.04
C GLN A 420 19.76 37.44 -60.56
N GLN A 421 20.24 38.54 -59.98
CA GLN A 421 20.53 38.63 -58.54
C GLN A 421 19.29 38.39 -57.67
N LEU A 422 18.13 38.92 -58.06
CA LEU A 422 16.86 38.66 -57.37
C LEU A 422 16.44 37.20 -57.48
N ALA A 423 16.62 36.57 -58.65
CA ALA A 423 16.33 35.15 -58.84
C ALA A 423 17.25 34.26 -57.99
N ASP A 424 18.56 34.55 -57.96
CA ASP A 424 19.54 33.82 -57.15
C ASP A 424 19.27 34.01 -55.65
N ASN A 425 18.91 35.24 -55.23
CA ASN A 425 18.53 35.53 -53.85
C ASN A 425 17.25 34.76 -53.46
N ALA A 426 16.23 34.76 -54.31
CA ALA A 426 15.00 34.01 -54.09
C ALA A 426 15.25 32.49 -53.98
N GLN A 427 16.15 31.94 -54.81
CA GLN A 427 16.55 30.53 -54.72
C GLN A 427 17.30 30.22 -53.42
N ARG A 428 18.26 31.07 -53.02
CA ARG A 428 18.98 30.93 -51.75
C ARG A 428 18.05 31.03 -50.55
N LEU A 429 17.12 31.98 -50.56
CA LEU A 429 16.12 32.14 -49.51
C LEU A 429 15.21 30.91 -49.42
N LYS A 430 14.75 30.38 -50.56
CA LYS A 430 13.94 29.16 -50.59
C LYS A 430 14.71 27.96 -50.03
N ALA A 431 15.97 27.77 -50.45
CA ALA A 431 16.83 26.72 -49.89
C ALA A 431 17.06 26.89 -48.39
N GLN A 432 17.21 28.13 -47.90
CA GLN A 432 17.32 28.42 -46.47
C GLN A 432 16.02 28.13 -45.71
N ILE A 433 14.86 28.47 -46.27
CA ILE A 433 13.55 28.16 -45.68
C ILE A 433 13.35 26.64 -45.61
N ASP A 434 13.63 25.92 -46.70
CA ASP A 434 13.49 24.47 -46.76
C ASP A 434 14.47 23.78 -45.79
N GLY A 435 15.71 24.27 -45.72
CA GLY A 435 16.72 23.83 -44.75
C GLY A 435 16.28 24.06 -43.31
N ASN A 436 15.81 25.26 -42.97
CA ASN A 436 15.29 25.58 -41.64
C ASN A 436 14.05 24.75 -41.29
N ALA A 437 13.15 24.52 -42.24
CA ALA A 437 11.96 23.70 -42.05
C ALA A 437 12.33 22.21 -41.85
N HIS A 438 13.35 21.71 -42.54
CA HIS A 438 13.90 20.38 -42.29
C HIS A 438 14.53 20.31 -40.89
N GLN A 439 15.32 21.31 -40.51
CA GLN A 439 16.01 21.32 -39.22
C GLN A 439 15.01 21.40 -38.05
N ARG A 440 13.98 22.23 -38.15
CA ARG A 440 12.87 22.25 -37.18
C ARG A 440 12.16 20.90 -37.06
N ARG A 441 11.92 20.21 -38.18
CA ARG A 441 11.33 18.86 -38.16
C ARG A 441 12.25 17.85 -37.47
N LEU A 442 13.56 17.93 -37.68
CA LEU A 442 14.52 17.08 -36.96
C LEU A 442 14.53 17.41 -35.47
N GLU A 443 14.56 18.69 -35.09
CA GLU A 443 14.49 19.11 -33.69
C GLU A 443 13.20 18.65 -33.01
N GLU A 444 12.05 18.72 -33.70
CA GLU A 444 10.77 18.21 -33.20
C GLU A 444 10.80 16.68 -33.03
N GLN A 445 11.39 15.96 -33.98
CA GLN A 445 11.58 14.51 -33.88
C GLN A 445 12.51 14.15 -32.72
N GLU A 446 13.64 14.86 -32.56
CA GLU A 446 14.57 14.66 -31.44
C GLU A 446 13.91 14.94 -30.10
N LYS A 447 13.13 16.04 -30.00
CA LYS A 447 12.31 16.32 -28.82
C LYS A 447 11.32 15.20 -28.55
N TYR A 448 10.60 14.72 -29.56
CA TYR A 448 9.67 13.61 -29.41
C TYR A 448 10.36 12.32 -28.95
N LEU A 449 11.49 11.97 -29.57
CA LEU A 449 12.27 10.78 -29.20
C LEU A 449 12.83 10.91 -27.77
N SER A 450 13.32 12.09 -27.38
CA SER A 450 13.77 12.36 -26.02
C SER A 450 12.62 12.22 -25.01
N ALA A 451 11.43 12.74 -25.32
CA ALA A 451 10.26 12.63 -24.46
C ALA A 451 9.83 11.16 -24.31
N LYS A 452 9.86 10.38 -25.40
CA LYS A 452 9.59 8.94 -25.36
C LYS A 452 10.65 8.15 -24.60
N GLN A 453 11.92 8.52 -24.70
CA GLN A 453 12.98 7.93 -23.88
C GLN A 453 12.78 8.26 -22.41
N MET A 454 12.46 9.52 -22.07
CA MET A 454 12.15 9.92 -20.70
C MET A 454 10.95 9.17 -20.14
N GLU A 455 9.85 9.04 -20.89
CA GLU A 455 8.67 8.27 -20.50
C GLU A 455 9.02 6.79 -20.25
N MET A 456 9.84 6.20 -21.12
CA MET A 456 10.28 4.80 -20.95
C MET A 456 11.18 4.63 -19.73
N MET A 457 12.09 5.57 -19.47
CA MET A 457 12.96 5.57 -18.30
C MET A 457 12.17 5.79 -17.01
N GLU A 458 11.17 6.66 -17.04
CA GLU A 458 10.24 6.88 -15.92
C GLU A 458 9.42 5.61 -15.65
N ARG A 459 8.88 4.96 -16.68
CA ARG A 459 8.18 3.67 -16.52
C ARG A 459 9.08 2.59 -15.93
N LYS A 460 10.33 2.49 -16.40
CA LYS A 460 11.31 1.55 -15.82
C LYS A 460 11.63 1.90 -14.36
N HIS A 461 11.76 3.18 -14.04
CA HIS A 461 11.99 3.66 -12.68
C HIS A 461 10.81 3.30 -11.78
N GLN A 462 9.57 3.60 -12.20
CA GLN A 462 8.35 3.23 -11.48
C GLN A 462 8.19 1.72 -11.34
N GLN A 463 8.53 0.93 -12.36
CA GLN A 463 8.52 -0.53 -12.27
C GLN A 463 9.54 -1.01 -11.24
N ARG A 464 10.77 -0.49 -11.27
CA ARG A 464 11.81 -0.81 -10.29
C ARG A 464 11.41 -0.39 -8.87
N LEU A 465 10.76 0.76 -8.71
CA LEU A 465 10.18 1.18 -7.43
C LEU A 465 9.11 0.19 -6.95
N LYS A 466 8.20 -0.27 -7.80
CA LYS A 466 7.18 -1.26 -7.42
C LYS A 466 7.79 -2.61 -7.02
N GLU A 467 8.84 -3.04 -7.71
CA GLU A 467 9.49 -4.33 -7.46
C GLU A 467 10.36 -4.31 -6.20
N GLN A 468 11.08 -3.20 -5.96
CA GLN A 468 12.10 -3.12 -4.92
C GLN A 468 11.60 -2.33 -3.70
N ALA A 469 10.88 -1.22 -3.85
CA ALA A 469 10.44 -0.33 -2.76
C ALA A 469 9.15 -0.78 -2.07
N GLY A 470 8.89 -0.23 -0.87
CA GLY A 470 7.73 -0.58 -0.06
C GLY A 470 7.91 -1.88 0.74
N VAL A 471 9.16 -2.35 0.87
CA VAL A 471 9.50 -3.53 1.68
C VAL A 471 10.05 -3.07 3.02
N VAL A 472 9.45 -3.56 4.11
CA VAL A 472 9.87 -3.21 5.47
C VAL A 472 11.11 -4.01 5.84
N GLU A 473 12.25 -3.32 5.96
CA GLU A 473 13.48 -3.89 6.52
C GLU A 473 13.45 -3.81 8.04
N THR A 474 13.16 -4.94 8.69
CA THR A 474 13.12 -5.05 10.16
C THR A 474 14.51 -5.16 10.79
N TYR A 475 15.50 -5.63 10.03
CA TYR A 475 16.88 -5.80 10.49
C TYR A 475 17.84 -4.93 9.69
N LYS A 476 18.44 -3.94 10.37
CA LYS A 476 19.51 -3.12 9.82
C LYS A 476 20.82 -3.46 10.54
N PRO A 477 21.69 -4.31 9.96
CA PRO A 477 22.95 -4.64 10.61
C PRO A 477 23.80 -3.38 10.76
N LEU A 478 24.41 -3.19 11.94
CA LEU A 478 25.39 -2.13 12.12
C LEU A 478 26.56 -2.40 11.17
N LYS A 479 26.90 -1.42 10.33
CA LYS A 479 28.08 -1.50 9.47
C LYS A 479 29.32 -1.45 10.38
N HIS A 480 29.96 -2.59 10.59
CA HIS A 480 31.24 -2.64 11.30
C HIS A 480 32.33 -2.06 10.38
N THR A 481 32.70 -0.81 10.63
CA THR A 481 33.88 -0.19 10.02
C THR A 481 35.12 -0.76 10.71
N GLN A 482 35.83 -1.69 10.07
CA GLN A 482 37.19 -2.00 10.48
C GLN A 482 38.07 -0.81 10.11
N TRP A 483 38.35 0.07 11.08
CA TRP A 483 39.24 1.22 10.92
C TRP A 483 40.73 0.82 10.91
N TYR A 484 41.06 -0.47 11.05
CA TYR A 484 42.43 -0.98 11.10
C TYR A 484 42.59 -2.29 10.32
N THR A 485 42.92 -2.16 9.04
CA THR A 485 43.66 -3.11 8.17
C THR A 485 44.20 -2.28 7.02
#